data_AF-F0ZXT2-F1
#
_entry.id   AF-F0ZXT2-F1
#
_cell.length_a   1.000
_cell.length_b   1.000
_cell.length_c   1.000
_cell.angle_alpha   90.00
_cell.angle_beta   90.00
_cell.angle_gamma   90.00
#
_symmetry.space_group_name_H-M   'P 1'
#
loop_
_entity.id
_entity.type
_entity.pdbx_description
1 polymer ?
#
loop_
_entity_poly.entity_id
_entity_poly.type
_entity_poly.pdbx_seq_one_letter_code
_entity_poly.pdbx_strand_id
1 'polypeptide(L)'
;NVSIKYSGWLENNNKVGSSFDSNISSGTQFRFEVGVGRVIKGWDLGVIGMRKGIKRVLAIPSELGYGEKENSSIPSGSNLIFEIEVTGSKRKESSE
;
A
#
# COMPACT_ATOMS: atom_id res chain seq x y z
N ASN A 1 2.12 9.88 -10.54
CA ASN A 1 2.62 8.49 -10.57
C ASN A 1 3.79 8.29 -9.63
N VAL A 2 3.64 7.35 -8.70
CA VAL A 2 4.71 6.87 -7.80
C VAL A 2 5.06 5.43 -8.14
N SER A 3 6.30 5.05 -7.87
CA SER A 3 6.78 3.66 -7.86
C SER A 3 7.07 3.29 -6.41
N ILE A 4 6.56 2.14 -5.97
CA ILE A 4 6.74 1.66 -4.60
C ILE A 4 7.26 0.22 -4.54
N LYS A 5 7.97 -0.06 -3.45
CA LYS A 5 8.13 -1.40 -2.91
C LYS A 5 7.26 -1.54 -1.67
N TYR A 6 6.70 -2.72 -1.44
CA TYR A 6 5.85 -2.97 -0.29
C TYR A 6 5.90 -4.43 0.17
N SER A 7 5.48 -4.61 1.41
CA SER A 7 5.08 -5.90 1.99
C SER A 7 3.78 -5.70 2.75
N GLY A 8 2.88 -6.68 2.68
CA GLY A 8 1.57 -6.68 3.29
C GLY A 8 1.31 -7.93 4.13
N TRP A 9 0.72 -7.71 5.30
CA TRP A 9 0.39 -8.72 6.29
C TRP A 9 -1.03 -8.55 6.80
N LEU A 10 -1.67 -9.66 7.18
CA LEU A 10 -2.91 -9.62 7.96
C LEU A 10 -2.59 -9.11 9.37
N GLU A 11 -3.45 -8.28 9.93
CA GLU A 11 -3.38 -7.96 11.35
C GLU A 11 -3.92 -9.14 12.18
N ASN A 12 -3.25 -9.43 13.30
CA ASN A 12 -3.72 -10.39 14.30
C ASN A 12 -3.52 -9.80 15.69
N ASN A 13 -4.62 -9.47 16.39
CA ASN A 13 -4.61 -8.88 17.73
C ASN A 13 -3.68 -7.65 17.84
N ASN A 14 -3.86 -6.67 16.95
CA ASN A 14 -3.05 -5.44 16.87
C ASN A 14 -1.54 -5.68 16.61
N LYS A 15 -1.19 -6.83 16.02
CA LYS A 15 0.18 -7.18 15.64
C LYS A 15 0.24 -7.63 14.19
N VAL A 16 1.45 -7.59 13.62
CA VAL A 16 1.74 -8.15 12.30
C VAL A 16 1.56 -9.67 12.35
N GLY A 17 0.65 -10.17 11.53
CA GLY A 17 0.37 -11.59 11.35
C GLY A 17 0.98 -12.14 10.06
N SER A 18 0.24 -13.02 9.39
CA SER A 18 0.71 -13.72 8.18
C SER A 18 0.89 -12.76 7.01
N SER A 19 2.03 -12.88 6.31
CA SER A 19 2.28 -12.18 5.05
C SER A 19 1.36 -12.72 3.97
N PHE A 20 0.78 -11.85 3.16
CA PHE A 20 -0.06 -12.25 2.01
C PHE A 20 0.46 -11.74 0.67
N ASP A 21 1.22 -10.64 0.64
CA ASP A 21 1.75 -10.07 -0.60
C ASP A 21 3.03 -9.26 -0.35
N SER A 22 3.98 -9.30 -1.29
CA SER A 22 5.20 -8.50 -1.28
C SER A 22 5.85 -8.47 -2.66
N ASN A 23 6.41 -7.31 -3.04
CA ASN A 23 7.21 -7.15 -4.26
C ASN A 23 8.69 -6.87 -3.99
N ILE A 24 9.16 -7.05 -2.75
CA ILE A 24 10.55 -6.74 -2.38
C ILE A 24 11.52 -7.71 -3.04
N SER A 25 11.20 -9.00 -3.05
CA SER A 25 12.04 -10.09 -3.57
C SER A 25 12.00 -10.23 -5.10
N SER A 26 10.88 -9.87 -5.73
CA SER A 26 10.68 -10.00 -7.18
C SER A 26 11.45 -8.98 -8.01
N GLY A 27 12.01 -7.93 -7.38
CA GLY A 27 12.66 -6.82 -8.08
C GLY A 27 11.71 -5.92 -8.88
N THR A 28 10.42 -6.25 -8.94
CA THR A 28 9.39 -5.48 -9.64
C THR A 28 8.87 -4.34 -8.75
N GLN A 29 8.72 -3.15 -9.32
CA GLN A 29 8.11 -2.01 -8.63
C GLN A 29 6.63 -1.94 -8.99
N PHE A 30 5.78 -1.72 -8.00
CA PHE A 30 4.37 -1.41 -8.24
C PHE A 30 4.22 0.09 -8.52
N ARG A 31 3.47 0.45 -9.56
CA ARG A 31 3.28 1.84 -9.98
C ARG A 31 1.81 2.20 -10.02
N PHE A 32 1.47 3.33 -9.42
CA PHE A 32 0.10 3.84 -9.44
C PHE A 32 0.08 5.37 -9.34
N GLU A 33 -1.07 5.94 -9.65
CA GLU A 33 -1.36 7.35 -9.42
C GLU A 33 -2.03 7.49 -8.05
N VAL A 34 -1.51 8.40 -7.22
CA VAL A 34 -1.97 8.58 -5.84
C VAL A 34 -3.21 9.46 -5.83
N GLY A 35 -4.24 9.06 -5.08
CA GLY A 35 -5.41 9.90 -4.78
C GLY A 35 -6.48 9.91 -5.88
N VAL A 36 -6.46 8.92 -6.78
CA VAL A 36 -7.42 8.82 -7.90
C VAL A 36 -8.34 7.60 -7.81
N GLY A 37 -8.33 6.86 -6.70
CA GLY A 37 -9.22 5.72 -6.45
C GLY A 37 -8.83 4.44 -7.21
N ARG A 38 -7.54 4.27 -7.57
CA ARG A 38 -7.05 3.12 -8.34
C ARG A 38 -6.48 1.99 -7.49
N VAL A 39 -6.22 2.27 -6.22
CA VAL A 39 -5.75 1.31 -5.21
C VAL A 39 -6.71 1.33 -4.02
N ILE A 40 -6.50 0.45 -3.04
CA ILE A 40 -7.28 0.49 -1.80
C ILE A 40 -7.17 1.88 -1.14
N LYS A 41 -8.26 2.33 -0.53
CA LYS A 41 -8.37 3.70 0.01
C LYS A 41 -7.28 4.02 1.03
N GLY A 42 -6.86 3.05 1.84
CA GLY A 42 -5.77 3.21 2.80
C GLY A 42 -4.43 3.54 2.14
N TRP A 43 -4.14 3.04 0.94
CA TRP A 43 -2.95 3.42 0.18
C TRP A 43 -3.09 4.81 -0.42
N ASP A 44 -4.24 5.10 -1.02
CA ASP A 44 -4.51 6.41 -1.60
C ASP A 44 -4.39 7.54 -0.58
N LEU A 45 -4.80 7.31 0.67
CA LEU A 45 -4.62 8.27 1.77
C LEU A 45 -3.21 8.22 2.37
N GLY A 46 -2.68 7.02 2.62
CA GLY A 46 -1.44 6.81 3.36
C GLY A 46 -0.17 7.18 2.59
N VAL A 47 -0.22 7.20 1.25
CA VAL A 47 0.92 7.53 0.38
C VAL A 47 0.96 9.00 -0.03
N ILE A 48 -0.09 9.78 0.25
CA ILE A 48 -0.10 11.23 -0.01
C ILE A 48 1.10 11.90 0.68
N GLY A 49 1.80 12.74 -0.09
CA GLY A 49 2.94 13.51 0.39
C GLY A 49 4.24 12.73 0.60
N MET A 50 4.25 11.40 0.40
CA MET A 50 5.49 10.61 0.49
C MET A 50 6.46 10.97 -0.65
N ARG A 51 7.74 11.09 -0.31
CA ARG A 51 8.84 11.35 -1.26
C ARG A 51 9.68 10.10 -1.46
N LYS A 52 10.44 10.05 -2.56
CA LYS A 52 11.40 8.97 -2.84
C LYS A 52 12.33 8.75 -1.64
N GLY A 53 12.54 7.48 -1.28
CA GLY A 53 13.38 7.01 -0.17
C GLY A 53 12.65 6.92 1.17
N ILE A 54 11.42 7.44 1.29
CA ILE A 54 10.66 7.36 2.54
C ILE A 54 9.95 6.01 2.63
N LYS A 55 10.10 5.40 3.81
CA LYS A 55 9.35 4.24 4.26
C LYS A 55 8.25 4.64 5.24
N ARG A 56 7.11 3.97 5.19
CA ARG A 56 6.00 4.16 6.13
C ARG A 56 5.30 2.84 6.38
N VAL A 57 4.90 2.61 7.64
CA VAL A 57 3.99 1.53 8.01
C VAL A 57 2.57 2.08 8.10
N LEU A 58 1.63 1.41 7.47
CA LEU A 58 0.21 1.73 7.47
C LEU A 58 -0.57 0.59 8.11
N ALA A 59 -1.32 0.89 9.17
CA ALA A 59 -2.40 0.03 9.64
C ALA A 59 -3.69 0.46 8.91
N ILE A 60 -4.30 -0.47 8.19
CA ILE A 60 -5.45 -0.23 7.31
C ILE A 60 -6.60 -1.08 7.82
N PRO A 61 -7.61 -0.46 8.48
CA PRO A 61 -8.86 -1.12 8.79
C PRO A 61 -9.52 -1.68 7.53
N SER A 62 -10.29 -2.75 7.68
CA SER A 62 -10.89 -3.48 6.56
C SER A 62 -11.67 -2.56 5.61
N GLU A 63 -12.38 -1.55 6.12
CA GLU A 63 -13.19 -0.60 5.34
C GLU A 63 -12.36 0.32 4.44
N LEU A 64 -11.08 0.51 4.76
CA LEU A 64 -10.11 1.23 3.92
C LEU A 64 -9.28 0.28 3.05
N GLY A 65 -9.42 -1.04 3.25
CA GLY A 65 -8.80 -2.11 2.49
C GLY A 65 -9.78 -2.77 1.52
N TYR A 66 -10.07 -4.06 1.75
CA TYR A 66 -10.94 -4.88 0.90
C TYR A 66 -12.38 -5.02 1.44
N GLY A 67 -12.68 -4.51 2.64
CA GLY A 67 -13.98 -4.58 3.28
C GLY A 67 -14.45 -6.02 3.47
N GLU A 68 -15.75 -6.25 3.24
CA GLU A 68 -16.38 -7.58 3.33
C GLU A 68 -16.16 -8.46 2.08
N LYS A 69 -15.10 -8.21 1.31
CA LYS A 69 -14.77 -9.01 0.14
C LYS A 69 -13.53 -9.85 0.43
N GLU A 70 -13.63 -11.14 0.17
CA GLU A 70 -12.46 -12.01 0.09
C GLU A 70 -11.62 -11.64 -1.14
N ASN A 71 -10.29 -11.69 -0.98
CA ASN A 71 -9.37 -11.45 -2.08
C ASN A 71 -8.15 -12.37 -1.98
N SER A 72 -8.10 -13.39 -2.82
CA SER A 72 -7.01 -14.38 -2.88
C SER A 72 -6.72 -14.98 -1.49
N SER A 73 -5.72 -14.45 -0.79
CA SER A 73 -5.26 -14.91 0.53
C SER A 73 -5.71 -14.02 1.69
N ILE A 74 -6.59 -13.05 1.42
CA ILE A 74 -7.10 -12.08 2.39
C ILE A 74 -8.56 -12.44 2.70
N PRO A 75 -8.86 -12.93 3.93
CA PRO A 75 -10.23 -13.17 4.36
C PRO A 75 -11.07 -11.88 4.38
N SER A 76 -12.39 -12.03 4.21
CA SER A 76 -13.36 -10.93 4.38
C SER A 76 -13.18 -10.24 5.74
N GLY A 77 -13.32 -8.91 5.77
CA GLY A 77 -13.27 -8.12 7.01
C GLY A 77 -11.87 -8.01 7.63
N SER A 78 -10.81 -8.43 6.93
CA SER A 78 -9.45 -8.39 7.46
C SER A 78 -8.88 -6.98 7.53
N ASN A 79 -8.32 -6.62 8.68
CA ASN A 79 -7.42 -5.49 8.82
C ASN A 79 -6.04 -5.86 8.28
N LEU A 80 -5.35 -4.86 7.70
CA LEU A 80 -4.10 -5.06 6.99
C LEU A 80 -3.00 -4.17 7.58
N ILE A 81 -1.78 -4.68 7.57
CA ILE A 81 -0.59 -3.89 7.85
C ILE A 81 0.26 -3.89 6.59
N PHE A 82 0.69 -2.71 6.15
CA PHE A 82 1.62 -2.57 5.04
C PHE A 82 2.85 -1.78 5.45
N GLU A 83 4.02 -2.24 5.03
CA GLU A 83 5.20 -1.39 4.92
C GLU A 83 5.35 -0.96 3.47
N ILE A 84 5.46 0.34 3.22
CA ILE A 84 5.58 0.92 1.87
C ILE A 84 6.81 1.82 1.80
N GLU A 85 7.63 1.60 0.78
CA GLU A 85 8.75 2.46 0.40
C GLU A 85 8.49 3.11 -0.97
N VAL A 86 8.56 4.44 -1.05
CA VAL A 86 8.55 5.11 -2.35
C VAL A 86 9.93 5.02 -2.98
N THR A 87 10.05 4.26 -4.07
CA THR A 87 11.32 4.08 -4.80
C THR A 87 11.47 5.05 -5.97
N GLY A 88 10.38 5.70 -6.39
CA GLY A 88 10.41 6.73 -7.43
C GLY A 88 9.12 7.53 -7.46
N SER A 89 9.20 8.75 -7.98
CA SER A 89 8.03 9.55 -8.32
C SER A 89 8.32 10.30 -9.61
N LYS A 90 7.38 10.27 -10.55
CA LYS A 90 7.41 11.23 -11.65
C LYS A 90 6.73 12.49 -11.12
N ARG A 91 7.52 13.50 -10.76
CA ARG A 91 6.97 14.86 -10.70
C ARG A 91 6.51 15.18 -12.12
N LYS A 92 5.23 15.51 -12.30
CA LYS A 92 4.92 16.45 -13.38
C LYS A 92 5.60 17.74 -12.94
N GLU A 93 6.66 18.10 -13.64
CA GLU A 93 7.14 19.46 -13.62
C GLU A 93 5.95 20.29 -14.13
N SER A 94 5.32 21.05 -13.23
CA SER A 94 4.39 22.09 -13.65
C SER A 94 5.27 23.11 -14.37
N SER A 95 5.31 23.00 -15.70
CA SER A 95 5.70 24.13 -16.54
C SER A 95 4.72 25.26 -16.23
N GLU A 96 5.30 26.42 -15.91
CA GLU A 96 4.70 27.73 -15.60
C GLU A 96 3.26 27.99 -16.05
#